data_AF-A0A3S8VQW5-F1
#
_entry.id   AF-A0A3S8VQW5-F1
#
_cell.length_a   1.000
_cell.length_b   1.000
_cell.length_c   1.000
_cell.angle_alpha   90.00
_cell.angle_beta   90.00
_cell.angle_gamma   90.00
#
_symmetry.space_group_name_H-M   'P 1'
#
loop_
_entity.id
_entity.type
_entity.pdbx_description
1 polymer ?
#
loop_
_entity_poly.entity_id
_entity_poly.type
_entity_poly.pdbx_seq_one_letter_code
_entity_poly.pdbx_strand_id
1 'polypeptide(L)'
;MAVGSVRVVFVDAETEAEFARSEFAPGQLPDSFAHETRLELGGESWAVVRAEPPTAEEFLRSGSLVLTLRRVQQIDPQELTYSLPTIFDPLPPTEDSTGPGEHFVIHEDDWRQAEMVSRQLAGQVEAEMRAIHEVFRQHSRVIGEGASSVRVFDRIHLRQTPTAPLSGEVSLRRLSELLPVGGRPYTGVCFGDDPGRVAGSFAIAADPVTVYGQAHDDRVTTLCLMTSPDAAAESGSAVAGLAQVMRECDLLLADWCTGRLLDASAIGAFVDPA
;
A
#
# COMPACT_ATOMS: atom_id res chain seq x y z
N MET A 1 19.67 18.59 54.43
CA MET A 1 20.26 18.83 53.10
C MET A 1 19.10 19.12 52.17
N ALA A 2 19.03 20.34 51.60
CA ALA A 2 17.85 20.81 50.89
C ALA A 2 17.53 19.89 49.70
N VAL A 3 16.30 19.41 49.65
CA VAL A 3 15.75 18.66 48.51
C VAL A 3 15.59 19.69 47.39
N GLY A 4 16.59 19.82 46.53
CA GLY A 4 16.55 20.77 45.42
C GLY A 4 15.52 20.35 44.39
N SER A 5 14.64 21.26 43.99
CA SER A 5 13.78 21.06 42.82
C SER A 5 14.63 21.04 41.54
N VAL A 6 14.22 20.24 40.57
CA VAL A 6 14.78 20.24 39.21
C VAL A 6 13.91 21.13 38.35
N ARG A 7 14.52 22.13 37.72
CA ARG A 7 13.84 22.95 36.71
C ARG A 7 13.75 22.18 35.41
N VAL A 8 12.54 21.90 34.95
CA VAL A 8 12.26 21.22 33.69
C VAL A 8 11.74 22.22 32.68
N VAL A 9 12.39 22.28 31.52
CA VAL A 9 11.99 23.08 30.36
C VAL A 9 11.42 22.14 29.31
N PHE A 10 10.22 22.42 28.81
CA PHE A 10 9.57 21.66 27.77
C PHE A 10 9.69 22.39 26.44
N VAL A 11 10.30 21.72 25.47
CA VAL A 11 10.56 22.21 24.11
C VAL A 11 9.75 21.37 23.14
N ASP A 12 9.05 22.02 22.22
CA ASP A 12 8.31 21.34 21.17
C ASP A 12 9.28 20.86 20.07
N ALA A 13 9.19 19.59 19.70
CA ALA A 13 10.11 18.97 18.75
C ALA A 13 9.97 19.48 17.31
N GLU A 14 8.81 20.03 16.94
CA GLU A 14 8.54 20.52 15.58
C GLU A 14 9.01 21.97 15.41
N THR A 15 8.74 22.80 16.42
CA THR A 15 9.04 24.24 16.37
C THR A 15 10.37 24.62 17.03
N GLU A 16 10.96 23.69 17.79
CA GLU A 16 12.11 23.92 18.69
C GLU A 16 11.88 25.04 19.73
N ALA A 17 10.63 25.49 19.88
CA ALA A 17 10.27 26.53 20.81
C ALA A 17 9.99 25.95 22.19
N GLU A 18 10.45 26.67 23.21
CA GLU A 18 9.99 26.43 24.56
C GLU A 18 8.51 26.80 24.67
N PHE A 19 7.69 25.87 25.14
CA PHE A 19 6.27 26.10 25.36
C PHE A 19 5.86 26.06 26.84
N ALA A 20 6.69 25.47 27.72
CA ALA A 20 6.41 25.43 29.16
C ALA A 20 7.68 25.27 30.01
N ARG A 21 7.58 25.70 31.28
CA ARG A 21 8.58 25.44 32.34
C ARG A 21 7.88 25.00 33.61
N SER A 22 8.51 24.09 34.36
CA SER A 22 8.00 23.63 35.66
C SER A 22 9.14 23.20 36.57
N GLU A 23 8.85 23.09 37.87
CA GLU A 23 9.78 22.57 38.86
C GLU A 23 9.25 21.27 39.44
N PHE A 24 10.11 20.24 39.47
CA PHE A 24 9.77 18.91 39.97
C PHE A 24 10.66 18.54 41.14
N ALA A 25 10.09 17.87 42.14
CA ALA A 25 10.90 17.24 43.18
C ALA A 25 11.62 16.00 42.61
N PRO A 26 12.80 15.62 43.16
CA PRO A 26 13.59 14.48 42.68
C PRO A 26 12.83 13.15 42.55
N GLY A 27 11.78 12.92 43.33
CA GLY A 27 10.94 11.72 43.26
C GLY A 27 9.77 11.77 42.26
N GLN A 28 9.60 12.89 41.54
CA GLN A 28 8.56 13.06 40.53
C GLN A 28 9.07 12.85 39.10
N LEU A 29 10.39 12.67 38.92
CA LEU A 29 11.03 12.39 37.65
C LEU A 29 11.53 10.93 37.62
N PRO A 30 11.49 10.25 36.47
CA PRO A 30 12.02 8.90 36.34
C PRO A 30 13.55 8.90 36.43
N ASP A 31 14.13 7.73 36.71
CA ASP A 31 15.58 7.55 36.80
C ASP A 31 16.31 7.84 35.47
N SER A 32 15.61 7.68 34.34
CA SER A 32 16.11 8.03 33.01
C SER A 32 14.98 8.27 32.02
N PHE A 33 15.26 9.08 30.99
CA PHE A 33 14.43 9.31 29.82
C PHE A 33 14.98 8.63 28.55
N ALA A 34 15.90 7.68 28.68
CA ALA A 34 16.53 6.96 27.56
C ALA A 34 15.61 5.93 26.87
N HIS A 35 14.43 5.67 27.43
CA HIS A 35 13.41 4.79 26.86
C HIS A 35 12.17 5.59 26.47
N GLU A 36 11.32 5.05 25.58
CA GLU A 36 10.06 5.66 25.10
C GLU A 36 9.17 6.09 26.27
N THR A 37 9.40 7.30 26.77
CA THR A 37 8.72 7.85 27.93
C THR A 37 7.62 8.76 27.43
N ARG A 38 6.41 8.59 27.96
CA ARG A 38 5.27 9.45 27.67
C ARG A 38 4.95 10.31 28.88
N LEU A 39 4.57 11.55 28.63
CA LEU A 39 4.18 12.53 29.64
C LEU A 39 2.77 13.04 29.34
N GLU A 40 1.96 13.14 30.38
CA GLU A 40 0.66 13.81 30.31
C GLU A 40 0.84 15.27 30.76
N LEU A 41 0.69 16.21 29.83
CA LEU A 41 0.82 17.64 30.08
C LEU A 41 -0.45 18.35 29.60
N GLY A 42 -1.16 19.01 30.51
CA GLY A 42 -2.38 19.76 30.15
C GLY A 42 -3.54 18.89 29.65
N GLY A 43 -3.54 17.59 29.94
CA GLY A 43 -4.53 16.63 29.43
C GLY A 43 -4.21 16.10 28.03
N GLU A 44 -3.02 16.41 27.50
CA GLU A 44 -2.51 15.89 26.23
C GLU A 44 -1.33 14.94 26.50
N SER A 45 -1.25 13.85 25.73
CA SER A 45 -0.13 12.90 25.79
C SER A 45 1.01 13.39 24.89
N TRP A 46 2.23 13.41 25.43
CA TRP A 46 3.46 13.81 24.75
C TRP A 46 4.49 12.68 24.82
N ALA A 47 5.20 12.42 23.73
CA ALA A 47 6.33 11.50 23.70
C ALA A 47 7.62 12.28 23.90
N VAL A 48 8.49 11.80 24.80
CA VAL A 48 9.83 12.35 24.99
C VAL A 48 10.70 11.92 23.80
N VAL A 49 11.12 12.89 22.99
CA VAL A 49 12.01 12.67 21.83
C VAL A 49 13.46 12.76 22.27
N ARG A 50 13.76 13.68 23.21
CA ARG A 50 15.11 13.90 23.72
C ARG A 50 15.07 14.49 25.12
N ALA A 51 16.03 14.11 25.95
CA ALA A 51 16.22 14.63 27.29
C ALA A 51 17.67 15.03 27.52
N GLU A 52 17.88 16.25 28.01
CA GLU A 52 19.20 16.82 28.24
C GLU A 52 19.28 17.44 29.65
N PRO A 53 20.03 16.84 30.59
CA PRO A 53 20.72 15.55 30.50
C PRO A 53 19.75 14.34 30.65
N PRO A 54 20.08 13.15 30.11
CA PRO A 54 19.13 12.02 30.00
C PRO A 54 18.94 11.18 31.27
N THR A 55 19.78 11.36 32.31
CA THR A 55 19.75 10.54 33.54
C THR A 55 19.52 11.38 34.80
N ALA A 56 18.87 10.77 35.80
CA ALA A 56 18.57 11.44 37.06
C ALA A 56 19.80 11.92 37.81
N GLU A 57 20.87 11.14 37.80
CA GLU A 57 22.13 11.55 38.42
C GLU A 57 22.63 12.90 37.87
N GLU A 58 22.48 13.13 36.57
CA GLU A 58 22.96 14.33 35.90
C GLU A 58 22.04 15.54 36.11
N PHE A 59 20.71 15.37 35.94
CA PHE A 59 19.78 16.50 36.11
C PHE A 59 19.56 16.87 37.58
N LEU A 60 19.71 15.92 38.51
CA LEU A 60 19.69 16.23 39.95
C LEU A 60 20.94 16.98 40.39
N ARG A 61 22.08 16.70 39.76
CA ARG A 61 23.34 17.42 40.00
C ARG A 61 23.32 18.82 39.41
N SER A 62 22.80 18.97 38.19
CA SER A 62 22.74 20.27 37.50
C SER A 62 21.58 21.15 37.99
N GLY A 63 20.53 20.54 38.53
CA GLY A 63 19.28 21.22 38.89
C GLY A 63 18.40 21.59 37.68
N SER A 64 18.76 21.13 36.48
CA SER A 64 18.06 21.48 35.24
C SER A 64 17.94 20.30 34.28
N LEU A 65 16.79 20.21 33.63
CA LEU A 65 16.46 19.23 32.60
C LEU A 65 15.71 19.91 31.45
N VAL A 66 16.10 19.62 30.22
CA VAL A 66 15.36 20.03 29.02
C VAL A 66 14.76 18.79 28.38
N LEU A 67 13.45 18.79 28.18
CA LEU A 67 12.73 17.73 27.49
C LEU A 67 12.22 18.26 26.16
N THR A 68 12.71 17.67 25.06
CA THR A 68 12.14 17.86 23.73
C THR A 68 11.01 16.85 23.55
N LEU A 69 9.79 17.35 23.33
CA LEU A 69 8.57 16.57 23.32
C LEU A 69 7.87 16.66 21.96
N ARG A 70 7.26 15.57 21.53
CA ARG A 70 6.35 15.53 20.38
C ARG A 70 4.97 15.15 20.85
N ARG A 71 3.95 15.93 20.44
CA ARG A 71 2.56 15.62 20.75
C ARG A 71 2.17 14.26 20.16
N VAL A 72 1.60 13.39 20.99
CA VAL A 72 1.03 12.13 20.51
C VAL A 72 -0.38 12.43 20.04
N GLN A 73 -0.61 12.38 18.73
CA GLN A 73 -1.95 12.44 18.19
C GLN A 73 -2.64 11.11 18.49
N GLN A 74 -3.68 11.12 19.32
CA GLN A 74 -4.63 10.01 19.37
C GLN A 74 -5.50 10.10 18.12
N ILE A 75 -5.18 9.27 17.12
CA ILE A 75 -6.04 9.08 15.97
C ILE A 75 -7.21 8.21 16.44
N ASP A 76 -8.44 8.68 16.26
CA ASP A 76 -9.62 7.83 16.48
C ASP A 76 -9.52 6.65 15.51
N PRO A 77 -9.62 5.38 15.95
CA PRO A 77 -9.66 4.25 15.03
C PRO A 77 -10.77 4.34 13.96
N GLN A 78 -11.81 5.14 14.16
CA GLN A 78 -12.85 5.45 13.16
C GLN A 78 -12.40 6.47 12.10
N GLU A 79 -11.29 7.17 12.33
CA GLU A 79 -10.60 8.01 11.36
C GLU A 79 -9.57 7.22 10.53
N LEU A 80 -9.23 5.97 10.92
CA LEU A 80 -8.49 5.07 10.04
C LEU A 80 -9.38 4.75 8.85
N THR A 81 -8.95 5.23 7.68
CA THR A 81 -9.64 4.98 6.43
C THR A 81 -8.73 4.24 5.47
N TYR A 82 -9.29 3.28 4.76
CA TYR A 82 -8.64 2.55 3.70
C TYR A 82 -8.80 3.32 2.38
N SER A 83 -7.77 3.28 1.54
CA SER A 83 -7.79 3.85 0.19
C SER A 83 -8.46 2.92 -0.83
N LEU A 84 -8.49 1.62 -0.56
CA LEU A 84 -9.02 0.59 -1.45
C LEU A 84 -10.28 -0.05 -0.88
N PRO A 85 -11.25 -0.48 -1.72
CA PRO A 85 -12.44 -1.20 -1.26
C PRO A 85 -12.16 -2.68 -0.97
N THR A 86 -11.06 -3.22 -1.49
CA THR A 86 -10.73 -4.65 -1.42
C THR A 86 -9.23 -4.85 -1.57
N ILE A 87 -8.72 -5.94 -0.99
CA ILE A 87 -7.37 -6.48 -1.26
C ILE A 87 -7.45 -7.99 -1.45
N PHE A 88 -6.43 -8.58 -2.08
CA PHE A 88 -6.32 -10.03 -2.21
C PHE A 88 -5.45 -10.62 -1.10
N ASP A 89 -5.94 -11.66 -0.42
CA ASP A 89 -5.24 -12.42 0.59
C ASP A 89 -5.47 -13.93 0.33
N PRO A 90 -4.43 -14.77 0.17
CA PRO A 90 -3.03 -14.54 0.57
C PRO A 90 -2.15 -13.85 -0.46
N LEU A 91 -1.15 -13.11 0.02
CA LEU A 91 -0.02 -12.71 -0.80
C LEU A 91 0.78 -13.93 -1.28
N PRO A 92 1.36 -13.89 -2.49
CA PRO A 92 2.19 -14.97 -3.00
C PRO A 92 3.50 -15.04 -2.22
N PRO A 93 4.15 -16.22 -2.14
CA PRO A 93 5.46 -16.34 -1.49
C PRO A 93 6.52 -15.51 -2.23
N THR A 94 7.47 -14.97 -1.47
CA THR A 94 8.66 -14.29 -2.01
C THR A 94 9.89 -15.21 -1.94
N GLU A 95 10.86 -14.94 -2.81
CA GLU A 95 12.16 -15.59 -2.88
C GLU A 95 13.28 -14.54 -2.93
N ASP A 96 14.46 -14.89 -2.46
CA ASP A 96 15.61 -13.98 -2.45
C ASP A 96 15.93 -13.52 -3.89
N SER A 97 15.90 -12.21 -4.11
CA SER A 97 16.30 -11.63 -5.40
C SER A 97 17.79 -11.29 -5.40
N THR A 98 18.63 -12.30 -5.65
CA THR A 98 20.07 -12.08 -5.82
C THR A 98 20.41 -11.99 -7.32
N GLY A 99 20.34 -10.80 -7.91
CA GLY A 99 20.75 -10.61 -9.30
C GLY A 99 20.65 -9.17 -9.78
N PRO A 100 21.47 -8.77 -10.78
CA PRO A 100 21.30 -7.49 -11.45
C PRO A 100 20.02 -7.52 -12.30
N GLY A 101 19.17 -6.50 -12.17
CA GLY A 101 17.93 -6.43 -12.91
C GLY A 101 17.02 -5.34 -12.36
N GLU A 102 16.16 -4.78 -13.22
CA GLU A 102 15.10 -3.90 -12.75
C GLU A 102 13.86 -4.73 -12.40
N HIS A 103 13.30 -4.47 -11.23
CA HIS A 103 12.07 -5.10 -10.75
C HIS A 103 10.89 -4.16 -10.98
N PHE A 104 9.73 -4.75 -11.24
CA PHE A 104 8.47 -4.02 -11.19
C PHE A 104 8.01 -3.98 -9.73
N VAL A 105 8.04 -2.80 -9.13
CA VAL A 105 7.72 -2.61 -7.71
C VAL A 105 6.27 -2.14 -7.61
N ILE A 106 5.48 -2.83 -6.82
CA ILE A 106 4.09 -2.45 -6.50
C ILE A 106 3.88 -2.49 -4.98
N HIS A 107 2.83 -1.87 -4.47
CA HIS A 107 2.42 -2.08 -3.08
C HIS A 107 1.78 -3.47 -2.92
N GLU A 108 1.91 -4.13 -1.77
CA GLU A 108 1.27 -5.45 -1.57
C GLU A 108 -0.25 -5.42 -1.77
N ASP A 109 -0.90 -4.33 -1.32
CA ASP A 109 -2.34 -4.13 -1.48
C ASP A 109 -2.78 -4.00 -2.95
N ASP A 110 -1.87 -3.64 -3.86
CA ASP A 110 -2.15 -3.53 -5.30
C ASP A 110 -2.07 -4.89 -6.02
N TRP A 111 -1.62 -5.94 -5.32
CA TRP A 111 -1.53 -7.28 -5.89
C TRP A 111 -2.89 -7.80 -6.37
N ARG A 112 -2.96 -8.15 -7.65
CA ARG A 112 -4.16 -8.68 -8.31
C ARG A 112 -5.37 -7.74 -8.23
N GLN A 113 -5.19 -6.41 -8.23
CA GLN A 113 -6.32 -5.46 -8.26
C GLN A 113 -6.99 -5.31 -9.63
N ALA A 114 -6.26 -5.55 -10.72
CA ALA A 114 -6.83 -5.78 -12.04
C ALA A 114 -6.29 -7.11 -12.58
N GLU A 115 -7.19 -8.07 -12.78
CA GLU A 115 -6.83 -9.47 -12.99
C GLU A 115 -7.60 -10.09 -14.15
N MET A 116 -6.88 -10.82 -15.01
CA MET A 116 -7.50 -11.69 -16.01
C MET A 116 -7.98 -12.98 -15.34
N VAL A 117 -9.25 -13.29 -15.56
CA VAL A 117 -9.93 -14.47 -15.03
C VAL A 117 -10.59 -15.25 -16.15
N SER A 118 -10.51 -16.58 -16.11
CA SER A 118 -11.25 -17.40 -17.06
C SER A 118 -12.75 -17.20 -16.92
N ARG A 119 -13.47 -17.09 -18.06
CA ARG A 119 -14.93 -16.91 -18.07
C ARG A 119 -15.68 -18.01 -17.31
N GLN A 120 -15.12 -19.22 -17.26
CA GLN A 120 -15.66 -20.34 -16.49
C GLN A 120 -15.78 -20.04 -14.97
N LEU A 121 -14.99 -19.08 -14.47
CA LEU A 121 -15.01 -18.63 -13.08
C LEU A 121 -15.91 -17.41 -12.83
N ALA A 122 -16.70 -16.97 -13.83
CA ALA A 122 -17.54 -15.78 -13.72
C ALA A 122 -18.45 -15.80 -12.48
N GLY A 123 -19.02 -16.95 -12.12
CA GLY A 123 -19.85 -17.06 -10.91
C GLY A 123 -19.09 -16.77 -9.59
N GLN A 124 -17.81 -17.12 -9.50
CA GLN A 124 -16.97 -16.78 -8.34
C GLN A 124 -16.65 -15.29 -8.33
N VAL A 125 -16.27 -14.77 -9.50
CA VAL A 125 -15.95 -13.34 -9.70
C VAL A 125 -17.15 -12.46 -9.35
N GLU A 126 -18.36 -12.82 -9.79
CA GLU A 126 -19.58 -12.09 -9.49
C GLU A 126 -19.93 -12.10 -7.98
N ALA A 127 -19.59 -13.17 -7.26
CA ALA A 127 -19.78 -13.22 -5.81
C ALA A 127 -18.85 -12.25 -5.09
N GLU A 128 -17.58 -12.20 -5.48
CA GLU A 128 -16.58 -11.25 -4.97
C GLU A 128 -16.96 -9.81 -5.32
N MET A 129 -17.38 -9.55 -6.57
CA MET A 129 -17.85 -8.23 -7.02
C MET A 129 -19.04 -7.73 -6.19
N ARG A 130 -19.99 -8.63 -5.83
CA ARG A 130 -21.13 -8.25 -4.98
C ARG A 130 -20.68 -7.80 -3.59
N ALA A 131 -19.68 -8.45 -3.01
CA ALA A 131 -19.12 -8.04 -1.71
C ALA A 131 -18.41 -6.69 -1.82
N ILE A 132 -17.66 -6.45 -2.90
CA ILE A 132 -17.01 -5.17 -3.19
C ILE A 132 -18.07 -4.05 -3.37
N HIS A 133 -19.15 -4.31 -4.10
CA HIS A 133 -20.25 -3.34 -4.26
C HIS A 133 -20.95 -3.05 -2.93
N GLU A 134 -21.00 -3.99 -1.99
CA GLU A 134 -21.48 -3.72 -0.62
C GLU A 134 -20.57 -2.72 0.10
N VAL A 135 -19.25 -2.91 0.02
CA VAL A 135 -18.26 -1.97 0.57
C VAL A 135 -18.44 -0.58 -0.01
N PHE A 136 -18.57 -0.47 -1.34
CA PHE A 136 -18.85 0.82 -1.99
C PHE A 136 -20.12 1.49 -1.47
N ARG A 137 -21.21 0.73 -1.28
CA ARG A 137 -22.51 1.28 -0.90
C ARG A 137 -22.60 1.65 0.58
N GLN A 138 -21.98 0.87 1.46
CA GLN A 138 -22.21 0.97 2.90
C GLN A 138 -21.02 1.51 3.68
N HIS A 139 -19.81 1.39 3.12
CA HIS A 139 -18.55 1.61 3.82
C HIS A 139 -17.66 2.64 3.13
N SER A 140 -18.19 3.39 2.16
CA SER A 140 -17.42 4.44 1.46
C SER A 140 -17.97 5.83 1.74
N ARG A 141 -17.05 6.79 1.84
CA ARG A 141 -17.35 8.23 1.90
C ARG A 141 -16.34 8.98 1.04
N VAL A 142 -16.73 10.17 0.57
CA VAL A 142 -15.83 11.08 -0.13
C VAL A 142 -15.34 12.11 0.88
N ILE A 143 -14.03 12.28 0.96
CA ILE A 143 -13.35 13.31 1.75
C ILE A 143 -12.62 14.28 0.82
N GLY A 144 -12.38 15.51 1.27
CA GLY A 144 -11.83 16.58 0.42
C GLY A 144 -12.89 17.29 -0.42
N GLU A 145 -12.47 18.35 -1.13
CA GLU A 145 -13.37 19.23 -1.89
C GLU A 145 -12.88 19.40 -3.34
N GLY A 146 -13.82 19.44 -4.29
CA GLY A 146 -13.50 19.68 -5.71
C GLY A 146 -12.59 18.62 -6.31
N ALA A 147 -11.55 19.05 -7.04
CA ALA A 147 -10.65 18.15 -7.77
C ALA A 147 -9.76 17.28 -6.87
N SER A 148 -9.66 17.57 -5.57
CA SER A 148 -8.90 16.77 -4.60
C SER A 148 -9.78 15.84 -3.78
N SER A 149 -11.06 15.67 -4.14
CA SER A 149 -11.93 14.74 -3.45
C SER A 149 -11.47 13.29 -3.65
N VAL A 150 -11.31 12.54 -2.57
CA VAL A 150 -10.90 11.13 -2.60
C VAL A 150 -11.98 10.29 -1.94
N ARG A 151 -12.31 9.15 -2.56
CA ARG A 151 -13.15 8.15 -1.92
C ARG A 151 -12.29 7.33 -0.98
N VAL A 152 -12.74 7.20 0.26
CA VAL A 152 -12.10 6.39 1.29
C VAL A 152 -13.13 5.44 1.90
N PHE A 153 -12.63 4.39 2.56
CA PHE A 153 -13.45 3.32 3.11
C PHE A 153 -13.18 3.13 4.60
N ASP A 154 -14.22 2.85 5.39
CA ASP A 154 -14.06 2.45 6.81
C ASP A 154 -13.92 0.93 6.98
N ARG A 155 -14.18 0.18 5.91
CA ARG A 155 -14.05 -1.27 5.83
C ARG A 155 -13.63 -1.68 4.42
N ILE A 156 -12.89 -2.78 4.34
CA ILE A 156 -12.53 -3.43 3.08
C ILE A 156 -13.11 -4.85 2.99
N HIS A 157 -13.20 -5.34 1.78
CA HIS A 157 -13.43 -6.75 1.49
C HIS A 157 -12.10 -7.48 1.31
N LEU A 158 -11.90 -8.58 2.05
CA LEU A 158 -10.72 -9.43 1.88
C LEU A 158 -11.06 -10.54 0.89
N ARG A 159 -10.55 -10.41 -0.34
CA ARG A 159 -10.80 -11.35 -1.41
C ARG A 159 -9.86 -12.54 -1.29
N GLN A 160 -10.42 -13.75 -1.37
CA GLN A 160 -9.66 -15.00 -1.33
C GLN A 160 -9.86 -15.85 -2.59
N THR A 161 -10.78 -15.45 -3.49
CA THR A 161 -11.08 -16.19 -4.72
C THR A 161 -11.05 -15.29 -5.97
N PRO A 162 -10.86 -15.87 -7.17
CA PRO A 162 -10.43 -17.25 -7.41
C PRO A 162 -8.96 -17.47 -6.99
N THR A 163 -8.65 -18.62 -6.38
CA THR A 163 -7.25 -18.97 -6.04
C THR A 163 -6.43 -19.35 -7.27
N ALA A 164 -7.09 -19.91 -8.29
CA ALA A 164 -6.54 -20.19 -9.61
C ALA A 164 -7.36 -19.44 -10.67
N PRO A 165 -7.00 -18.19 -11.02
CA PRO A 165 -7.80 -17.32 -11.90
C PRO A 165 -7.85 -17.81 -13.35
N LEU A 166 -6.88 -18.63 -13.77
CA LEU A 166 -6.78 -19.15 -15.13
C LEU A 166 -7.07 -20.66 -15.15
N SER A 167 -8.09 -21.06 -15.92
CA SER A 167 -8.48 -22.46 -16.14
C SER A 167 -7.91 -23.06 -17.43
N GLY A 168 -7.50 -22.21 -18.38
CA GLY A 168 -6.89 -22.60 -19.66
C GLY A 168 -5.37 -22.35 -19.70
N GLU A 169 -4.73 -22.78 -20.80
CA GLU A 169 -3.31 -22.53 -21.03
C GLU A 169 -3.09 -21.14 -21.61
N VAL A 170 -2.57 -20.22 -20.79
CA VAL A 170 -2.06 -18.92 -21.24
C VAL A 170 -0.55 -19.02 -21.33
N SER A 171 0.01 -18.87 -22.53
CA SER A 171 1.46 -18.91 -22.77
C SER A 171 2.10 -17.53 -22.56
N LEU A 172 3.17 -17.47 -21.77
CA LEU A 172 3.93 -16.24 -21.52
C LEU A 172 4.63 -15.77 -22.80
N ARG A 173 5.16 -16.69 -23.60
CA ARG A 173 5.70 -16.39 -24.94
C ARG A 173 4.64 -15.79 -25.83
N ARG A 174 3.46 -16.42 -25.90
CA ARG A 174 2.35 -15.92 -26.74
C ARG A 174 1.87 -14.54 -26.30
N LEU A 175 1.76 -14.33 -24.98
CA LEU A 175 1.45 -13.03 -24.41
C LEU A 175 2.48 -11.97 -24.86
N SER A 176 3.77 -12.30 -24.76
CA SER A 176 4.86 -11.39 -25.15
C SER A 176 4.87 -11.05 -26.64
N GLU A 177 4.48 -12.00 -27.51
CA GLU A 177 4.35 -11.79 -28.96
C GLU A 177 3.18 -10.87 -29.34
N LEU A 178 2.12 -10.88 -28.53
CA LEU A 178 0.91 -10.09 -28.77
C LEU A 178 0.97 -8.68 -28.18
N LEU A 179 1.82 -8.45 -27.19
CA LEU A 179 2.12 -7.12 -26.69
C LEU A 179 2.99 -6.36 -27.70
N PRO A 180 2.88 -5.01 -27.76
CA PRO A 180 3.62 -4.21 -28.71
C PRO A 180 5.13 -4.48 -28.66
N VAL A 181 5.74 -4.50 -29.85
CA VAL A 181 7.19 -4.68 -30.03
C VAL A 181 7.91 -3.55 -29.29
N GLY A 182 8.78 -3.92 -28.35
CA GLY A 182 9.53 -2.96 -27.52
C GLY A 182 9.09 -2.92 -26.06
N GLY A 183 8.09 -3.73 -25.67
CA GLY A 183 7.77 -3.89 -24.26
C GLY A 183 8.99 -4.31 -23.44
N ARG A 184 9.28 -3.58 -22.37
CA ARG A 184 10.49 -3.78 -21.56
C ARG A 184 10.22 -4.83 -20.49
N PRO A 185 10.91 -5.98 -20.51
CA PRO A 185 10.75 -6.99 -19.47
C PRO A 185 11.42 -6.53 -18.17
N TYR A 186 10.75 -6.78 -17.06
CA TYR A 186 11.33 -6.72 -15.72
C TYR A 186 11.85 -8.09 -15.31
N THR A 187 12.70 -8.11 -14.29
CA THR A 187 13.23 -9.36 -13.70
C THR A 187 12.19 -10.08 -12.85
N GLY A 188 11.11 -9.39 -12.48
CA GLY A 188 9.97 -9.91 -11.74
C GLY A 188 9.26 -8.80 -10.98
N VAL A 189 8.37 -9.20 -10.06
CA VAL A 189 7.59 -8.30 -9.21
C VAL A 189 8.13 -8.30 -7.78
N CYS A 190 8.24 -7.13 -7.16
CA CYS A 190 8.58 -6.94 -5.75
C CYS A 190 7.48 -6.13 -5.05
N PHE A 191 7.31 -6.33 -3.74
CA PHE A 191 6.39 -5.55 -2.92
C PHE A 191 7.15 -4.45 -2.18
N GLY A 192 6.87 -3.18 -2.48
CA GLY A 192 7.39 -2.02 -1.75
C GLY A 192 8.87 -2.11 -1.37
N ASP A 193 9.14 -2.07 -0.06
CA ASP A 193 10.47 -2.16 0.54
C ASP A 193 10.96 -3.60 0.80
N ASP A 194 10.18 -4.63 0.44
CA ASP A 194 10.60 -6.03 0.56
C ASP A 194 11.73 -6.33 -0.45
N PRO A 195 12.92 -6.76 0.00
CA PRO A 195 14.01 -7.14 -0.91
C PRO A 195 13.72 -8.43 -1.70
N GLY A 196 12.70 -9.19 -1.32
CA GLY A 196 12.26 -10.40 -1.98
C GLY A 196 11.51 -10.13 -3.29
N ARG A 197 11.67 -11.05 -4.24
CA ARG A 197 10.87 -11.09 -5.47
C ARG A 197 9.73 -12.08 -5.28
N VAL A 198 8.54 -11.78 -5.78
CA VAL A 198 7.43 -12.75 -5.84
C VAL A 198 7.87 -13.98 -6.64
N ALA A 199 7.76 -15.17 -6.04
CA ALA A 199 8.25 -16.40 -6.64
C ALA A 199 7.54 -16.70 -7.97
N GLY A 200 8.33 -17.01 -9.00
CA GLY A 200 7.82 -17.27 -10.35
C GLY A 200 7.15 -16.07 -11.03
N SER A 201 7.41 -14.84 -10.56
CA SER A 201 6.79 -13.66 -11.13
C SER A 201 7.43 -13.22 -12.44
N PHE A 202 6.62 -12.55 -13.26
CA PHE A 202 7.06 -11.82 -14.45
C PHE A 202 6.39 -10.45 -14.48
N ALA A 203 7.01 -9.49 -15.17
CA ALA A 203 6.35 -8.24 -15.56
C ALA A 203 6.92 -7.73 -16.89
N ILE A 204 6.06 -7.14 -17.71
CA ILE A 204 6.36 -6.59 -19.03
C ILE A 204 5.70 -5.21 -19.11
N ALA A 205 6.51 -4.15 -19.19
CA ALA A 205 6.00 -2.82 -19.50
C ALA A 205 5.51 -2.81 -20.95
N ALA A 206 4.24 -2.53 -21.18
CA ALA A 206 3.60 -2.47 -22.48
C ALA A 206 2.63 -1.28 -22.49
N ASP A 207 3.21 -0.07 -22.57
CA ASP A 207 2.48 1.18 -22.39
C ASP A 207 1.14 1.19 -23.15
N PRO A 208 0.05 1.63 -22.49
CA PRO A 208 0.01 2.34 -21.19
C PRO A 208 -0.19 1.41 -19.98
N VAL A 209 0.09 0.11 -20.11
CA VAL A 209 -0.09 -0.86 -19.03
C VAL A 209 1.19 -1.63 -18.76
N THR A 210 1.41 -2.00 -17.51
CA THR A 210 2.33 -3.08 -17.17
C THR A 210 1.53 -4.35 -16.98
N VAL A 211 1.91 -5.39 -17.72
CA VAL A 211 1.35 -6.73 -17.59
C VAL A 211 2.25 -7.53 -16.66
N TYR A 212 1.68 -8.11 -15.60
CA TYR A 212 2.46 -8.82 -14.61
C TYR A 212 1.72 -10.06 -14.08
N GLY A 213 2.39 -10.89 -13.30
CA GLY A 213 1.76 -12.02 -12.64
C GLY A 213 2.75 -13.10 -12.31
N GLN A 214 2.29 -14.36 -12.32
CA GLN A 214 3.11 -15.54 -12.03
C GLN A 214 3.01 -16.56 -13.16
N ALA A 215 4.14 -17.20 -13.47
CA ALA A 215 4.23 -18.27 -14.45
C ALA A 215 5.06 -19.44 -13.91
N HIS A 216 4.73 -20.63 -14.40
CA HIS A 216 5.58 -21.81 -14.27
C HIS A 216 6.03 -22.21 -15.68
N ASP A 217 7.32 -22.07 -15.95
CA ASP A 217 7.87 -22.11 -17.30
C ASP A 217 7.14 -21.14 -18.25
N ASP A 218 6.56 -21.65 -19.33
CA ASP A 218 5.79 -20.84 -20.28
C ASP A 218 4.32 -20.69 -19.88
N ARG A 219 3.84 -21.40 -18.85
CA ARG A 219 2.43 -21.39 -18.45
C ARG A 219 2.16 -20.31 -17.41
N VAL A 220 1.40 -19.30 -17.79
CA VAL A 220 0.92 -18.26 -16.89
C VAL A 220 -0.16 -18.84 -15.96
N THR A 221 -0.03 -18.56 -14.66
CA THR A 221 -0.94 -19.01 -13.60
C THR A 221 -1.75 -17.87 -12.99
N THR A 222 -1.20 -16.66 -13.01
CA THR A 222 -1.86 -15.41 -12.65
C THR A 222 -1.45 -14.35 -13.66
N LEU A 223 -2.41 -13.57 -14.16
CA LEU A 223 -2.18 -12.53 -15.16
C LEU A 223 -2.93 -11.27 -14.73
N CYS A 224 -2.20 -10.19 -14.51
CA CYS A 224 -2.68 -8.94 -13.96
C CYS A 224 -2.22 -7.76 -14.80
N LEU A 225 -2.93 -6.65 -14.64
CA LEU A 225 -2.64 -5.39 -15.30
C LEU A 225 -2.45 -4.28 -14.27
N MET A 226 -1.59 -3.33 -14.57
CA MET A 226 -1.51 -2.05 -13.87
C MET A 226 -1.39 -0.95 -14.91
N THR A 227 -2.15 0.13 -14.77
CA THR A 227 -2.01 1.29 -15.66
C THR A 227 -0.78 2.10 -15.25
N SER A 228 -0.06 2.60 -16.26
CA SER A 228 1.07 3.51 -16.07
C SER A 228 0.54 4.95 -16.18
N PRO A 229 0.49 5.74 -15.09
CA PRO A 229 -0.07 7.09 -15.11
C PRO A 229 0.69 8.07 -16.04
N ASP A 230 1.97 7.80 -16.32
CA ASP A 230 2.84 8.64 -17.16
C ASP A 230 2.87 8.23 -18.64
N ALA A 231 2.10 7.21 -19.05
CA ALA A 231 2.15 6.72 -20.42
C ALA A 231 1.47 7.69 -21.41
N ALA A 232 2.17 8.00 -22.50
CA ALA A 232 1.59 8.76 -23.60
C ALA A 232 0.43 7.97 -24.24
N ALA A 233 -0.65 8.67 -24.59
CA ALA A 233 -1.94 8.13 -25.05
C ALA A 233 -1.92 7.35 -26.39
N GLU A 234 -0.77 6.87 -26.87
CA GLU A 234 -0.68 5.96 -28.00
C GLU A 234 -1.06 4.52 -27.58
N SER A 235 -2.26 4.38 -27.01
CA SER A 235 -2.72 3.20 -26.27
C SER A 235 -3.24 2.04 -27.13
N GLY A 236 -3.27 2.20 -28.46
CA GLY A 236 -4.03 1.31 -29.34
C GLY A 236 -3.46 -0.11 -29.47
N SER A 237 -2.13 -0.26 -29.46
CA SER A 237 -1.47 -1.54 -29.76
C SER A 237 -1.50 -2.52 -28.58
N ALA A 238 -1.21 -2.06 -27.35
CA ALA A 238 -1.28 -2.87 -26.14
C ALA A 238 -2.71 -3.36 -25.86
N VAL A 239 -3.69 -2.46 -25.97
CA VAL A 239 -5.11 -2.80 -25.78
C VAL A 239 -5.57 -3.84 -26.80
N ALA A 240 -5.18 -3.71 -28.07
CA ALA A 240 -5.51 -4.69 -29.11
C ALA A 240 -4.90 -6.07 -28.82
N GLY A 241 -3.63 -6.12 -28.40
CA GLY A 241 -2.93 -7.34 -28.01
C GLY A 241 -3.60 -8.05 -26.83
N LEU A 242 -3.92 -7.30 -25.77
CA LEU A 242 -4.63 -7.83 -24.60
C LEU A 242 -6.03 -8.34 -24.95
N ALA A 243 -6.78 -7.59 -25.75
CA ALA A 243 -8.09 -8.01 -26.24
C ALA A 243 -7.99 -9.32 -27.05
N GLN A 244 -6.90 -9.51 -27.81
CA GLN A 244 -6.65 -10.76 -28.54
C GLN A 244 -6.36 -11.92 -27.58
N VAL A 245 -5.50 -11.74 -26.57
CA VAL A 245 -5.25 -12.76 -25.53
C VAL A 245 -6.55 -13.17 -24.84
N MET A 246 -7.38 -12.19 -24.46
CA MET A 246 -8.67 -12.46 -23.81
C MET A 246 -9.60 -13.30 -24.69
N ARG A 247 -9.62 -13.06 -26.01
CA ARG A 247 -10.42 -13.86 -26.94
C ARG A 247 -9.83 -15.26 -27.15
N GLU A 248 -8.52 -15.37 -27.34
CA GLU A 248 -7.84 -16.66 -27.55
C GLU A 248 -8.00 -17.59 -26.35
N CYS A 249 -8.03 -17.04 -25.13
CA CYS A 249 -8.02 -17.79 -23.87
C CYS A 249 -9.36 -17.75 -23.10
N ASP A 250 -10.42 -17.17 -23.67
CA ASP A 250 -11.74 -16.96 -23.05
C ASP A 250 -11.66 -16.33 -21.64
N LEU A 251 -11.04 -15.15 -21.58
CA LEU A 251 -10.80 -14.40 -20.35
C LEU A 251 -11.72 -13.17 -20.24
N LEU A 252 -11.91 -12.76 -18.99
CA LEU A 252 -12.48 -11.49 -18.57
C LEU A 252 -11.43 -10.73 -17.76
N LEU A 253 -11.52 -9.41 -17.74
CA LEU A 253 -10.72 -8.55 -16.86
C LEU A 253 -11.59 -8.12 -15.68
N ALA A 254 -11.25 -8.58 -14.49
CA ALA A 254 -11.83 -8.12 -13.23
C ALA A 254 -11.01 -6.95 -12.71
N ASP A 255 -11.57 -5.74 -12.75
CA ASP A 255 -11.04 -4.55 -12.10
C ASP A 255 -11.74 -4.45 -10.73
N TRP A 256 -11.09 -5.05 -9.73
CA TRP A 256 -11.64 -5.23 -8.39
C TRP A 256 -11.78 -3.90 -7.66
N CYS A 257 -10.81 -3.00 -7.82
CA CYS A 257 -10.83 -1.67 -7.23
C CYS A 257 -12.03 -0.83 -7.68
N THR A 258 -12.52 -1.00 -8.91
CA THR A 258 -13.72 -0.27 -9.38
C THR A 258 -14.99 -1.11 -9.39
N GLY A 259 -14.89 -2.40 -9.06
CA GLY A 259 -16.00 -3.34 -9.12
C GLY A 259 -16.52 -3.57 -10.55
N ARG A 260 -15.65 -3.49 -11.56
CA ARG A 260 -16.00 -3.68 -12.98
C ARG A 260 -15.51 -5.03 -13.49
N LEU A 261 -16.31 -5.66 -14.35
CA LEU A 261 -15.94 -6.87 -15.07
C LEU A 261 -16.03 -6.57 -16.57
N LEU A 262 -14.91 -6.64 -17.26
CA LEU A 262 -14.77 -6.21 -18.65
C LEU A 262 -14.47 -7.42 -19.53
N ASP A 263 -15.09 -7.48 -20.70
CA ASP A 263 -14.71 -8.41 -21.74
C ASP A 263 -13.69 -7.78 -22.72
N ALA A 264 -13.26 -8.56 -23.71
CA ALA A 264 -12.27 -8.12 -24.69
C ALA A 264 -12.71 -6.91 -25.54
N SER A 265 -14.00 -6.59 -25.62
CA SER A 265 -14.49 -5.40 -26.33
C SER A 265 -14.45 -4.14 -25.45
N ALA A 266 -14.46 -4.31 -24.12
CA ALA A 266 -14.53 -3.24 -23.14
C ALA A 266 -13.18 -2.94 -22.44
N ILE A 267 -12.12 -3.71 -22.72
CA ILE A 267 -10.81 -3.53 -22.07
C ILE A 267 -10.21 -2.13 -22.29
N GLY A 268 -10.58 -1.41 -23.34
CA GLY A 268 -10.18 -0.01 -23.53
C GLY A 268 -10.60 0.89 -22.35
N ALA A 269 -11.74 0.61 -21.72
CA ALA A 269 -12.26 1.37 -20.58
C ALA A 269 -11.49 1.14 -19.26
N PHE A 270 -10.59 0.15 -19.22
CA PHE A 270 -9.64 -0.02 -18.12
C PHE A 270 -8.50 0.99 -18.22
N VAL A 271 -8.01 1.22 -19.44
CA VAL A 271 -6.89 2.12 -19.74
C VAL A 271 -7.33 3.58 -19.76
N ASP A 272 -8.49 3.85 -20.36
CA ASP A 272 -9.07 5.18 -20.49
C ASP A 272 -10.50 5.15 -19.93
N PRO A 273 -10.65 5.25 -18.59
CA PRO A 273 -11.95 5.32 -17.95
C PRO A 273 -12.58 6.69 -18.22
N ALA A 274 -13.61 6.71 -19.07
CA ALA A 274 -14.40 7.90 -19.42
C ALA A 274 -15.05 8.60 -18.21
#